data_AF-A0A382Z8R9-F1
#
_entry.id   AF-A0A382Z8R9-F1
#
_cell.length_a   1.000
_cell.length_b   1.000
_cell.length_c   1.000
_cell.angle_alpha   90.00
_cell.angle_beta   90.00
_cell.angle_gamma   90.00
#
_symmetry.space_group_name_H-M   'P 1'
#
loop_
_entity.id
_entity.type
_entity.pdbx_description
1 polymer ?
#
loop_
_entity_poly.entity_id
_entity_poly.type
_entity_poly.pdbx_seq_one_letter_code
_entity_poly.pdbx_strand_id
1 'polypeptide(L)'
;LLNEIRIGFLTKGFQSLSLLPYLFSWVILASIFRLIFSNSGPANEIIAWIGVDKPINWLSDDFWFIVVIIFTDIWKGIGIGAIIYMASIAAIPIELYKAAKIDGANRFQQIFYITLPQLKPTMITLLILSMGGFLSAGFDQIYNMYNPLVYDVADIIDTYVLRMLTNLNFEIATAAGMFKSVVAVILIMISNSISKRLTQGEQGLY
;
A
#
# COMPACT_ATOMS: atom_id res chain seq x y z
N LEU A 1 -18.94 0.79 -16.94
CA LEU A 1 -18.23 1.30 -18.15
C LEU A 1 -16.71 1.19 -18.00
N LEU A 2 -16.20 -0.05 -17.88
CA LEU A 2 -14.81 -0.41 -18.19
C LEU A 2 -14.66 -0.89 -19.65
N ASN A 3 -15.78 -0.89 -20.39
CA ASN A 3 -15.87 -1.36 -21.77
C ASN A 3 -15.60 -0.25 -22.81
N GLU A 4 -15.25 0.97 -22.37
CA GLU A 4 -14.93 2.11 -23.25
C GLU A 4 -13.42 2.36 -23.42
N ILE A 5 -12.55 1.62 -22.71
CA ILE A 5 -11.19 1.43 -23.20
C ILE A 5 -11.30 0.41 -24.33
N ARG A 6 -11.32 0.91 -25.56
CA ARG A 6 -11.46 0.19 -26.83
C ARG A 6 -10.32 -0.84 -27.11
N ILE A 7 -9.54 -1.20 -26.10
CA ILE A 7 -8.34 -2.01 -26.21
C ILE A 7 -8.27 -2.96 -25.01
N GLY A 8 -9.12 -3.99 -25.00
CA GLY A 8 -9.09 -5.06 -24.01
C GLY A 8 -7.73 -5.78 -23.88
N PHE A 9 -6.84 -5.60 -24.87
CA PHE A 9 -5.45 -6.05 -24.83
C PHE A 9 -4.55 -5.17 -23.96
N LEU A 10 -4.73 -3.84 -23.95
CA LEU A 10 -3.95 -2.92 -23.12
C LEU A 10 -4.33 -3.00 -21.65
N THR A 11 -5.60 -3.24 -21.34
CA THR A 11 -6.04 -3.46 -19.96
C THR A 11 -5.48 -4.75 -19.39
N LYS A 12 -5.42 -5.84 -20.18
CA LYS A 12 -4.73 -7.08 -19.78
C LYS A 12 -3.21 -6.90 -19.65
N GLY A 13 -2.57 -6.19 -20.59
CA GLY A 13 -1.15 -5.88 -20.52
C GLY A 13 -0.78 -5.04 -19.29
N PHE A 14 -1.56 -4.01 -18.99
CA PHE A 14 -1.38 -3.17 -17.81
C PHE A 14 -1.61 -3.94 -16.50
N GLN A 15 -2.62 -4.82 -16.44
CA GLN A 15 -2.85 -5.71 -15.30
C GLN A 15 -1.67 -6.64 -15.05
N SER A 16 -1.18 -7.32 -16.10
CA SER A 16 -0.03 -8.21 -15.99
C SER A 16 1.23 -7.47 -15.55
N LEU A 17 1.52 -6.30 -16.13
CA LEU A 17 2.69 -5.49 -15.75
C LEU A 17 2.60 -4.97 -14.32
N SER A 18 1.41 -4.57 -13.88
CA SER A 18 1.19 -4.05 -12.52
C SER A 18 1.29 -5.15 -11.45
N LEU A 19 1.10 -6.43 -11.81
CA LEU A 19 1.26 -7.58 -10.92
C LEU A 19 2.71 -8.00 -10.73
N LEU A 20 3.58 -7.78 -11.72
CA LEU A 20 4.98 -8.23 -11.66
C LEU A 20 5.72 -7.77 -10.39
N PRO A 21 5.62 -6.50 -9.94
CA PRO A 21 6.26 -6.05 -8.69
C PRO A 21 5.87 -6.87 -7.46
N TYR A 22 4.63 -7.31 -7.41
CA TYR A 22 4.12 -8.06 -6.26
C TYR A 22 4.76 -9.44 -6.14
N LEU A 23 5.15 -10.05 -7.27
CA LEU A 23 5.73 -11.39 -7.31
C LEU A 23 7.16 -11.46 -6.72
N PHE A 24 7.90 -10.36 -6.73
CA PHE A 24 9.26 -10.32 -6.17
C PHE A 24 9.25 -10.17 -4.65
N SER A 25 10.21 -10.77 -3.95
CA SER A 25 10.37 -10.54 -2.51
C SER A 25 10.95 -9.15 -2.23
N TRP A 26 10.70 -8.61 -1.03
CA TRP A 26 11.28 -7.34 -0.61
C TRP A 26 12.80 -7.37 -0.52
N VAL A 27 13.42 -8.53 -0.28
CA VAL A 27 14.90 -8.68 -0.29
C VAL A 27 15.48 -8.33 -1.67
N ILE A 28 14.87 -8.84 -2.74
CA ILE A 28 15.31 -8.57 -4.12
C ILE A 28 15.01 -7.11 -4.47
N LEU A 29 13.78 -6.66 -4.21
CA LEU A 29 13.36 -5.30 -4.54
C LEU A 29 14.18 -4.24 -3.79
N ALA A 30 14.47 -4.45 -2.51
CA ALA A 30 15.29 -3.53 -1.73
C ALA A 30 16.72 -3.44 -2.29
N SER A 31 17.29 -4.53 -2.80
CA SER A 31 18.59 -4.51 -3.45
C SER A 31 18.57 -3.65 -4.72
N ILE A 32 17.51 -3.78 -5.53
CA ILE A 32 17.30 -2.98 -6.74
C ILE A 32 17.07 -1.51 -6.37
N PHE A 33 16.21 -1.23 -5.38
CA PHE A 33 15.92 0.13 -4.95
C PHE A 33 17.13 0.81 -4.31
N ARG A 34 17.95 0.10 -3.54
CA ARG A 34 19.23 0.63 -3.04
C ARG A 34 20.16 1.06 -4.16
N LEU A 35 20.20 0.34 -5.29
CA LEU A 35 20.96 0.75 -6.48
C LEU A 35 20.35 2.01 -7.11
N ILE A 36 19.04 1.99 -7.35
CA ILE A 36 18.30 3.10 -7.99
C ILE A 36 18.45 4.41 -7.21
N PHE A 37 18.27 4.34 -5.89
CA PHE A 37 18.27 5.48 -4.97
C PHE A 37 19.63 5.72 -4.31
N SER A 38 20.70 5.08 -4.79
CA SER A 38 22.06 5.42 -4.36
C SER A 38 22.44 6.82 -4.81
N ASN A 39 23.47 7.42 -4.19
CA ASN A 39 23.91 8.78 -4.53
C ASN A 39 24.33 8.91 -6.01
N SER A 40 24.91 7.86 -6.58
CA SER A 40 25.27 7.76 -8.01
C SER A 40 24.27 6.91 -8.81
N GLY A 41 23.05 6.74 -8.29
CA GLY A 41 22.04 5.89 -8.88
C GLY A 41 21.21 6.61 -9.95
N PRO A 42 20.49 5.84 -10.78
CA PRO A 42 19.59 6.36 -11.80
C PRO A 42 18.62 7.45 -11.33
N ALA A 43 18.13 7.39 -10.09
CA ALA A 43 17.22 8.41 -9.56
C ALA A 43 17.88 9.80 -9.53
N ASN A 44 19.15 9.87 -9.10
CA ASN A 44 19.89 11.14 -9.08
C ASN A 44 20.30 11.61 -10.49
N GLU A 45 20.61 10.68 -11.39
CA GLU A 45 20.88 11.03 -12.80
C GLU A 45 19.66 11.65 -13.48
N ILE A 46 18.47 11.08 -13.26
CA ILE A 46 17.21 11.57 -13.83
C ILE A 46 16.87 12.96 -13.30
N ILE A 47 17.01 13.21 -11.99
CA ILE A 47 16.73 14.56 -11.44
C ILE A 47 17.75 15.59 -11.93
N ALA A 48 19.01 15.20 -12.16
CA ALA A 48 20.02 16.08 -12.70
C ALA A 48 19.67 16.51 -14.13
N TRP A 49 19.13 15.60 -14.95
CA TRP A 49 18.69 15.91 -16.32
C TRP A 49 17.54 16.91 -16.38
N ILE A 50 16.68 16.97 -15.35
CA ILE A 50 15.58 17.94 -15.25
C ILE A 50 15.97 19.23 -14.50
N GLY A 51 17.27 19.42 -14.21
CA GLY A 51 17.81 20.68 -13.68
C GLY A 51 18.03 20.73 -12.17
N VAL A 52 18.08 19.58 -11.48
CA VAL A 52 18.44 19.53 -10.06
C VAL A 52 19.95 19.31 -9.91
N ASP A 53 20.68 20.39 -9.59
CA ASP A 53 22.16 20.36 -9.54
C ASP A 53 22.75 19.59 -8.35
N LYS A 54 21.97 19.41 -7.27
CA LYS A 54 22.43 18.72 -6.06
C LYS A 54 21.83 17.33 -5.96
N PRO A 55 22.65 16.27 -5.79
CA PRO A 55 22.12 14.93 -5.60
C PRO A 55 21.32 14.85 -4.30
N ILE A 56 20.22 14.11 -4.34
CA ILE A 56 19.38 13.85 -3.19
C ILE A 56 19.91 12.60 -2.48
N ASN A 57 20.06 12.69 -1.16
CA ASN A 57 20.46 11.57 -0.31
C ASN A 57 19.23 10.72 0.07
N TRP A 58 18.66 10.04 -0.91
CA TRP A 58 17.36 9.35 -0.81
C TRP A 58 17.23 8.39 0.37
N LEU A 59 18.33 7.74 0.77
CA LEU A 59 18.34 6.72 1.82
C LEU A 59 19.00 7.19 3.13
N SER A 60 19.49 8.43 3.17
CA SER A 60 20.24 8.95 4.32
C SER A 60 19.65 10.25 4.88
N ASP A 61 18.68 10.84 4.19
CA ASP A 61 17.86 11.93 4.70
C ASP A 61 16.52 11.39 5.16
N ASP A 62 16.06 11.81 6.34
CA ASP A 62 14.85 11.30 6.98
C ASP A 62 13.59 11.50 6.12
N PHE A 63 13.43 12.70 5.54
CA PHE A 63 12.27 13.01 4.73
C PHE A 63 12.26 12.17 3.45
N TRP A 64 13.39 12.14 2.74
CA TRP A 64 13.48 11.39 1.49
C TRP A 64 13.38 9.88 1.70
N PHE A 65 13.90 9.36 2.81
CA PHE A 65 13.75 7.95 3.15
C PHE A 65 12.27 7.57 3.30
N ILE A 66 11.49 8.36 4.04
CA ILE A 66 10.04 8.15 4.17
C ILE A 66 9.35 8.20 2.80
N VAL A 67 9.70 9.18 1.95
CA VAL A 67 9.15 9.29 0.59
C VAL A 67 9.45 8.03 -0.23
N VAL A 68 10.69 7.53 -0.19
CA VAL A 68 11.09 6.31 -0.91
C VAL A 68 10.32 5.09 -0.41
N ILE A 69 10.20 4.93 0.91
CA ILE A 69 9.48 3.80 1.50
C ILE A 69 8.01 3.82 1.09
N ILE A 70 7.32 4.96 1.21
CA ILE A 70 5.92 5.09 0.80
C ILE A 70 5.76 4.85 -0.70
N PHE A 71 6.61 5.46 -1.52
CA PHE A 71 6.53 5.34 -2.98
C PHE A 71 6.72 3.88 -3.44
N THR A 72 7.75 3.20 -2.91
CA THR A 72 8.07 1.83 -3.30
C THR A 72 7.03 0.82 -2.80
N ASP A 73 6.41 1.05 -1.65
CA ASP A 73 5.30 0.22 -1.15
C ASP A 73 4.05 0.40 -2.02
N ILE A 74 3.65 1.64 -2.32
CA ILE A 74 2.53 1.93 -3.22
C ILE A 74 2.78 1.29 -4.60
N TRP A 75 3.98 1.46 -5.16
CA TRP A 75 4.34 0.89 -6.46
C TRP A 75 4.23 -0.64 -6.46
N LYS A 76 4.66 -1.30 -5.38
CA LYS A 76 4.54 -2.76 -5.25
C LYS A 76 3.08 -3.22 -5.08
N GLY A 77 2.28 -2.47 -4.32
CA GLY A 77 0.90 -2.85 -3.96
C GLY A 77 -0.17 -2.47 -4.98
N ILE A 78 0.08 -1.47 -5.83
CA ILE A 78 -0.95 -0.87 -6.71
C ILE A 78 -1.61 -1.89 -7.64
N GLY A 79 -0.86 -2.89 -8.11
CA GLY A 79 -1.38 -3.90 -9.05
C GLY A 79 -2.49 -4.76 -8.46
N ILE A 80 -2.29 -5.30 -7.26
CA ILE A 80 -3.31 -6.12 -6.60
C ILE A 80 -4.52 -5.27 -6.20
N GLY A 81 -4.26 -4.08 -5.62
CA GLY A 81 -5.34 -3.16 -5.27
C GLY A 81 -6.22 -2.83 -6.47
N ALA A 82 -5.61 -2.48 -7.61
CA ALA A 82 -6.32 -2.18 -8.84
C ALA A 82 -7.17 -3.36 -9.33
N ILE A 83 -6.67 -4.60 -9.25
CA ILE A 83 -7.41 -5.79 -9.68
C ILE A 83 -8.66 -6.00 -8.83
N ILE A 84 -8.54 -5.88 -7.51
CA ILE A 84 -9.69 -6.05 -6.61
C ILE A 84 -10.74 -4.98 -6.89
N TYR A 85 -10.32 -3.71 -7.02
CA TYR A 85 -11.25 -2.63 -7.35
C TYR A 85 -11.87 -2.79 -8.74
N MET A 86 -11.12 -3.22 -9.75
CA MET A 86 -11.67 -3.49 -11.09
C MET A 86 -12.70 -4.61 -11.06
N ALA A 87 -12.45 -5.69 -10.33
CA ALA A 87 -13.40 -6.79 -10.16
C ALA A 87 -14.69 -6.32 -9.48
N SER A 88 -14.58 -5.52 -8.40
CA SER A 88 -15.75 -4.95 -7.72
C SER A 88 -16.53 -3.97 -8.60
N ILE A 89 -15.85 -3.13 -9.39
CA ILE A 89 -16.52 -2.23 -10.34
C ILE A 89 -17.27 -3.03 -11.43
N ALA A 90 -16.67 -4.13 -11.89
CA ALA A 90 -17.28 -5.00 -12.91
C ALA A 90 -18.55 -5.71 -12.38
N ALA A 91 -18.67 -5.91 -11.07
CA ALA A 91 -19.86 -6.48 -10.43
C ALA A 91 -21.03 -5.47 -10.31
N ILE A 92 -20.79 -4.16 -10.50
CA ILE A 92 -21.85 -3.15 -10.41
C ILE A 92 -22.81 -3.29 -11.60
N PRO A 93 -24.14 -3.37 -11.36
CA PRO A 93 -25.14 -3.45 -12.42
C PRO A 93 -24.99 -2.31 -13.44
N ILE A 94 -24.92 -2.66 -14.73
CA ILE A 94 -24.71 -1.68 -15.81
C ILE A 94 -25.92 -0.75 -15.99
N GLU A 95 -27.10 -1.22 -15.56
CA GLU A 95 -28.39 -0.53 -15.61
C GLU A 95 -28.33 0.80 -14.84
N LEU A 96 -27.62 0.85 -13.71
CA LEU A 96 -27.46 2.07 -12.91
C LEU A 96 -26.73 3.17 -13.68
N TYR A 97 -25.68 2.80 -14.43
CA TYR A 97 -24.95 3.75 -15.28
C TYR A 97 -25.76 4.19 -16.50
N LYS A 98 -26.59 3.29 -17.07
CA LYS A 98 -27.48 3.62 -18.18
C LYS A 98 -28.57 4.60 -17.75
N ALA A 99 -29.24 4.33 -16.62
CA ALA A 99 -30.24 5.22 -16.04
C ALA A 99 -29.65 6.61 -15.75
N ALA A 100 -28.50 6.68 -15.08
CA ALA A 100 -27.84 7.95 -14.78
C ALA A 100 -27.45 8.73 -16.06
N LYS A 101 -27.09 8.04 -17.14
CA LYS A 101 -26.80 8.70 -18.42
C LYS A 101 -28.07 9.27 -19.07
N ILE A 102 -29.22 8.59 -18.92
CA ILE A 102 -30.53 9.09 -19.36
C ILE A 102 -30.91 10.35 -18.57
N ASP A 103 -30.63 10.36 -17.26
CA ASP A 103 -30.83 11.51 -16.37
C ASP A 103 -29.80 12.64 -16.55
N GLY A 104 -28.89 12.52 -17.54
CA GLY A 104 -27.91 13.56 -17.86
C GLY A 104 -26.67 13.60 -16.94
N ALA A 105 -26.46 12.58 -16.10
CA ALA A 105 -25.31 12.54 -15.20
C ALA A 105 -23.99 12.40 -15.96
N ASN A 106 -23.06 13.33 -15.69
CA ASN A 106 -21.70 13.32 -16.22
C ASN A 106 -20.82 12.24 -15.55
N ARG A 107 -19.60 12.04 -16.05
CA ARG A 107 -18.72 10.95 -15.58
C ARG A 107 -18.31 11.08 -14.12
N PHE A 108 -17.99 12.29 -13.67
CA PHE A 108 -17.64 12.52 -12.27
C PHE A 108 -18.82 12.23 -11.36
N GLN A 109 -20.03 12.64 -11.74
CA GLN A 109 -21.26 12.32 -11.00
C GLN A 109 -21.47 10.80 -10.93
N GLN A 110 -21.27 10.05 -12.01
CA GLN A 110 -21.37 8.60 -11.98
C GLN A 110 -20.35 7.97 -11.01
N ILE A 111 -19.11 8.48 -10.96
CA ILE A 111 -18.09 8.01 -10.01
C ILE A 111 -18.53 8.28 -8.57
N PHE A 112 -18.93 9.52 -8.25
CA PHE A 112 -19.23 9.90 -6.87
C PHE A 112 -20.56 9.35 -6.35
N TYR A 113 -21.58 9.24 -7.20
CA TYR A 113 -22.93 8.85 -6.79
C TYR A 113 -23.29 7.38 -7.06
N ILE A 114 -22.53 6.68 -7.90
CA ILE A 114 -22.79 5.27 -8.23
C ILE A 114 -21.60 4.39 -7.87
N THR A 115 -20.42 4.69 -8.41
CA THR A 115 -19.24 3.82 -8.25
C THR A 115 -18.72 3.82 -6.81
N LEU A 116 -18.42 4.98 -6.23
CA LEU A 116 -17.86 5.07 -4.87
C LEU A 116 -18.80 4.52 -3.79
N PRO A 117 -20.12 4.82 -3.80
CA PRO A 117 -21.05 4.25 -2.81
C PRO A 117 -21.12 2.73 -2.90
N GLN A 118 -21.12 2.16 -4.10
CA GLN A 118 -21.14 0.70 -4.28
C GLN A 118 -19.82 0.01 -4.02
N LEU A 119 -18.69 0.72 -4.15
CA LEU A 119 -17.38 0.21 -3.75
C LEU A 119 -17.12 0.28 -2.25
N LYS A 120 -17.93 1.04 -1.49
CA LYS A 120 -17.77 1.22 -0.05
C LYS A 120 -17.57 -0.10 0.72
N PRO A 121 -18.35 -1.17 0.48
CA PRO A 121 -18.16 -2.43 1.18
C PRO A 121 -16.79 -3.06 0.88
N THR A 122 -16.37 -3.09 -0.40
CA THR A 122 -15.04 -3.57 -0.79
C THR A 122 -13.92 -2.73 -0.16
N MET A 123 -14.01 -1.39 -0.20
CA MET A 123 -13.02 -0.51 0.42
C MET A 123 -12.88 -0.78 1.92
N ILE A 124 -14.00 -0.96 2.62
CA ILE A 124 -14.01 -1.27 4.05
C ILE A 124 -13.38 -2.63 4.32
N THR A 125 -13.73 -3.67 3.54
CA THR A 125 -13.14 -5.01 3.69
C THR A 125 -11.63 -4.97 3.50
N LEU A 126 -11.14 -4.30 2.45
CA LEU A 126 -9.71 -4.17 2.20
C LEU A 126 -9.00 -3.35 3.28
N LEU A 127 -9.64 -2.31 3.80
CA LEU A 127 -9.11 -1.53 4.90
C LEU A 127 -8.90 -2.40 6.15
N ILE A 128 -9.88 -3.23 6.53
CA ILE A 128 -9.76 -4.12 7.69
C ILE A 128 -8.62 -5.13 7.49
N LEU A 129 -8.55 -5.75 6.31
CA LEU A 129 -7.50 -6.72 5.99
C LEU A 129 -6.11 -6.06 6.03
N SER A 130 -5.99 -4.82 5.53
CA SER A 130 -4.76 -4.04 5.60
C SER A 130 -4.40 -3.66 7.05
N MET A 131 -5.39 -3.32 7.88
CA MET A 131 -5.19 -3.00 9.29
C MET A 131 -4.58 -4.15 10.10
N GLY A 132 -4.87 -5.41 9.74
CA GLY A 132 -4.22 -6.57 10.35
C GLY A 132 -2.71 -6.62 10.15
N GLY A 133 -2.21 -6.11 9.01
CA GLY A 133 -0.79 -6.00 8.70
C GLY A 133 -0.16 -4.66 9.08
N PHE A 134 -0.97 -3.66 9.47
CA PHE A 134 -0.52 -2.28 9.70
C PHE A 134 0.58 -2.16 10.75
N LEU A 135 0.48 -2.91 11.85
CA LEU A 135 1.51 -2.87 12.90
C LEU A 135 2.84 -3.48 12.48
N SER A 136 2.84 -4.34 11.48
CA SER A 136 4.09 -4.83 10.88
C SER A 136 4.68 -3.84 9.88
N ALA A 137 3.92 -2.82 9.47
CA ALA A 137 4.37 -1.59 8.80
C ALA A 137 5.45 -1.78 7.70
N GLY A 138 5.38 -2.86 6.93
CA GLY A 138 6.39 -3.13 5.90
C GLY A 138 7.75 -3.56 6.46
N PHE A 139 7.80 -4.33 7.55
CA PHE A 139 9.03 -4.85 8.16
C PHE A 139 10.05 -5.36 7.14
N ASP A 140 9.64 -6.21 6.19
CA ASP A 140 10.56 -6.75 5.18
C ASP A 140 11.18 -5.64 4.32
N GLN A 141 10.41 -4.61 3.96
CA GLN A 141 10.91 -3.47 3.21
C GLN A 141 11.87 -2.63 4.06
N ILE A 142 11.41 -2.20 5.23
CA ILE A 142 12.14 -1.32 6.14
C ILE A 142 13.45 -1.99 6.56
N TYR A 143 13.41 -3.23 7.03
CA TYR A 143 14.60 -3.96 7.46
C TYR A 143 15.63 -4.12 6.34
N ASN A 144 15.17 -4.31 5.10
CA ASN A 144 16.05 -4.42 3.94
C ASN A 144 16.48 -3.06 3.36
N MET A 145 16.00 -1.91 3.85
CA MET A 145 16.34 -0.59 3.28
C MET A 145 16.91 0.42 4.28
N TYR A 146 16.55 0.31 5.56
CA TYR A 146 17.02 1.20 6.61
C TYR A 146 18.54 1.07 6.87
N ASN A 147 19.10 2.11 7.48
CA ASN A 147 20.49 2.18 7.89
C ASN A 147 20.63 3.17 9.07
N PRO A 148 21.77 3.21 9.77
CA PRO A 148 21.93 4.03 10.98
C PRO A 148 21.63 5.52 10.83
N LEU A 149 21.73 6.08 9.61
CA LEU A 149 21.49 7.51 9.38
C LEU A 149 20.01 7.89 9.44
N VAL A 150 19.10 6.93 9.28
CA VAL A 150 17.64 7.15 9.25
C VAL A 150 16.91 6.38 10.35
N TYR A 151 17.63 5.88 11.36
CA TYR A 151 17.03 5.07 12.44
C TYR A 151 15.91 5.81 13.17
N ASP A 152 16.03 7.13 13.33
CA ASP A 152 15.05 7.95 14.04
C ASP A 152 13.67 7.93 13.38
N VAL A 153 13.60 7.73 12.05
CA VAL A 153 12.34 7.66 11.29
C VAL A 153 12.02 6.28 10.72
N ALA A 154 13.01 5.40 10.61
CA ALA A 154 12.86 4.09 9.99
C ALA A 154 12.59 2.97 11.00
N ASP A 155 12.95 3.14 12.28
CA ASP A 155 12.85 2.07 13.26
C ASP A 155 11.39 1.85 13.68
N ILE A 156 10.91 0.64 13.45
CA ILE A 156 9.57 0.17 13.83
C ILE A 156 9.67 -0.87 14.96
N ILE A 157 8.53 -1.23 15.55
CA ILE A 157 8.49 -2.21 16.64
C ILE A 157 9.16 -3.54 16.24
N ASP A 158 8.95 -4.01 15.00
CA ASP A 158 9.54 -5.28 14.56
C ASP A 158 11.05 -5.22 14.35
N THR A 159 11.59 -4.12 13.82
CA THR A 159 13.03 -3.94 13.68
C THR A 159 13.70 -3.80 15.04
N TYR A 160 13.03 -3.12 15.98
CA TYR A 160 13.46 -3.06 17.37
C TYR A 160 13.47 -4.43 18.04
N VAL A 161 12.38 -5.20 17.95
CA VAL A 161 12.27 -6.56 18.50
C VAL A 161 13.37 -7.45 17.93
N LEU A 162 13.54 -7.44 16.61
CA LEU A 162 14.62 -8.21 15.96
C LEU A 162 16.00 -7.80 16.49
N ARG A 163 16.27 -6.50 16.60
CA ARG A 163 17.55 -5.98 17.12
C ARG A 163 17.80 -6.40 18.57
N MET A 164 16.76 -6.46 19.40
CA MET A 164 16.89 -6.97 20.77
C MET A 164 17.17 -8.47 20.80
N LEU A 165 16.54 -9.25 19.91
CA LEU A 165 16.85 -10.69 19.76
C LEU A 165 18.30 -10.92 19.33
N THR A 166 18.81 -10.15 18.37
CA THR A 166 20.21 -10.27 17.93
C THR A 166 21.21 -9.89 19.02
N ASN A 167 20.82 -9.01 19.95
CA ASN A 167 21.61 -8.63 21.12
C ASN A 167 21.43 -9.58 22.32
N LEU A 168 20.76 -10.72 22.13
CA LEU A 168 20.46 -11.72 23.18
C LEU A 168 19.54 -11.21 24.31
N ASN A 169 18.86 -10.07 24.10
CA ASN A 169 17.89 -9.50 25.03
C ASN A 169 16.49 -10.08 24.79
N PHE A 170 16.34 -11.38 25.04
CA PHE A 170 15.09 -12.11 24.78
C PHE A 170 13.91 -11.60 25.61
N GLU A 171 14.15 -11.14 26.84
CA GLU A 171 13.13 -10.61 27.75
C GLU A 171 12.46 -9.36 27.15
N ILE A 172 13.27 -8.38 26.72
CA ILE A 172 12.79 -7.13 26.13
C ILE A 172 12.10 -7.39 24.79
N ALA A 173 12.71 -8.25 23.95
CA ALA A 173 12.13 -8.63 22.66
C ALA A 173 10.75 -9.27 22.82
N THR A 174 10.60 -10.20 23.77
CA THR A 174 9.33 -10.88 24.04
C THR A 174 8.29 -9.90 24.57
N ALA A 175 8.67 -9.04 25.52
CA ALA A 175 7.77 -8.02 26.07
C ALA A 175 7.24 -7.05 25.01
N ALA A 176 8.13 -6.55 24.14
CA ALA A 176 7.75 -5.66 23.04
C ALA A 176 6.86 -6.37 22.01
N GLY A 177 7.16 -7.63 21.67
CA GLY A 177 6.32 -8.44 20.78
C GLY A 177 4.93 -8.74 21.34
N MET A 178 4.83 -9.01 22.65
CA MET A 178 3.54 -9.18 23.33
C MET A 178 2.74 -7.88 23.34
N PHE A 179 3.38 -6.75 23.65
CA PHE A 179 2.75 -5.44 23.58
C PHE A 179 2.18 -5.16 22.18
N LYS A 180 2.99 -5.38 21.13
CA LYS A 180 2.54 -5.26 19.73
C LYS A 180 1.31 -6.11 19.44
N SER A 181 1.31 -7.37 19.90
CA SER A 181 0.21 -8.31 19.67
C SER A 181 -1.10 -7.86 20.33
N VAL A 182 -1.03 -7.33 21.55
CA VAL A 182 -2.20 -6.77 22.25
C VAL A 182 -2.75 -5.56 21.49
N VAL A 183 -1.87 -4.63 21.08
CA VAL A 183 -2.28 -3.45 20.29
C VAL A 183 -2.90 -3.89 18.95
N ALA A 184 -2.37 -4.94 18.31
CA ALA A 184 -2.91 -5.49 17.06
C ALA A 184 -4.33 -5.99 17.22
N VAL A 185 -4.59 -6.78 18.26
CA VAL A 185 -5.92 -7.30 18.54
C VAL A 185 -6.90 -6.16 18.80
N ILE A 186 -6.49 -5.13 19.56
CA ILE A 186 -7.33 -3.94 19.80
C ILE A 186 -7.64 -3.21 18.48
N LEU A 187 -6.65 -2.95 17.63
CA LEU A 187 -6.85 -2.27 16.35
C LEU A 187 -7.76 -3.07 15.40
N ILE A 188 -7.60 -4.39 15.34
CA ILE A 188 -8.46 -5.26 14.54
C ILE A 188 -9.90 -5.24 15.06
N MET A 189 -10.09 -5.33 16.38
CA MET A 189 -11.43 -5.26 16.99
C MET A 189 -12.12 -3.91 16.72
N ILE A 190 -11.39 -2.79 16.84
CA ILE A 190 -11.91 -1.46 16.53
C ILE A 190 -12.27 -1.37 15.05
N SER A 191 -11.37 -1.80 14.16
CA SER A 191 -11.57 -1.75 12.70
C SER A 191 -12.78 -2.59 12.28
N ASN A 192 -12.92 -3.80 12.83
CA ASN A 192 -14.07 -4.67 12.59
C ASN A 192 -15.38 -4.06 13.14
N SER A 193 -15.34 -3.46 14.33
CA SER A 193 -16.50 -2.81 14.94
C SER A 193 -16.98 -1.60 14.13
N ILE A 194 -16.06 -0.78 13.63
CA ILE A 194 -16.36 0.35 12.75
C ILE A 194 -16.94 -0.16 11.43
N SER A 195 -16.36 -1.22 10.86
CA SER A 195 -16.86 -1.84 9.64
C SER A 195 -18.31 -2.29 9.77
N LYS A 196 -18.65 -3.07 10.80
CA LYS A 196 -20.02 -3.56 11.02
C LYS A 196 -21.03 -2.42 11.09
N ARG A 197 -20.67 -1.30 11.72
CA ARG A 197 -21.54 -0.12 11.81
C ARG A 197 -21.72 0.58 10.46
N LEU A 198 -20.68 0.62 9.63
CA LEU A 198 -20.71 1.30 8.33
C LEU A 198 -21.32 0.45 7.19
N THR A 199 -21.33 -0.87 7.34
CA THR A 199 -21.87 -1.86 6.38
C THR A 199 -23.19 -2.49 6.85
N GLN A 200 -23.82 -1.96 7.90
CA GLN A 200 -25.07 -2.49 8.47
C GLN A 200 -25.01 -4.00 8.82
N GLY A 201 -23.81 -4.53 9.11
CA GLY A 201 -23.60 -5.93 9.48
C GLY A 201 -23.36 -6.91 8.32
N GLU A 202 -23.40 -6.48 7.05
CA GLU A 202 -23.26 -7.40 5.90
C GLU A 202 -21.82 -7.92 5.68
N GLN A 203 -20.79 -7.27 6.24
CA GLN A 203 -19.38 -7.59 5.98
C GLN A 203 -18.48 -7.59 7.22
N GLY A 204 -18.99 -8.09 8.35
CA GLY A 204 -18.14 -8.45 9.49
C GLY A 204 -17.33 -9.72 9.19
N LEU A 205 -16.05 -9.76 9.57
CA LEU A 205 -15.25 -11.00 9.49
C LEU A 205 -15.71 -12.07 10.50
N TYR A 206 -16.56 -11.66 11.45
CA TYR A 206 -17.30 -12.47 12.44
C TYR A 206 -18.63 -11.78 12.72
#